data_AF-A0A1G1PL27-F1
#
_entry.id   AF-A0A1G1PL27-F1
#
_cell.length_a   1.000
_cell.length_b   1.000
_cell.length_c   1.000
_cell.angle_alpha   90.00
_cell.angle_beta   90.00
_cell.angle_gamma   90.00
#
_symmetry.space_group_name_H-M   'P 1'
#
loop_
_entity.id
_entity.type
_entity.pdbx_description
1 polymer ?
#
loop_
_entity_poly.entity_id
_entity_poly.type
_entity_poly.pdbx_seq_one_letter_code
_entity_poly.pdbx_strand_id
1 'polypeptide(L)'
;MLIEGEKMVAYEEFKKLELKVAKIQEVSAHPNADRLYVLKIDLGDCQKQIVAGIRNSYTSEDLLGKQVVVVNNLEPAVIRGVESQGMLLAAADEKGIAFISPQREVKVGSLVK
;
A
#
# COMPACT_ATOMS: atom_id res chain seq x y z
N MET A 1 -13.22 -14.15 -22.04
CA MET A 1 -14.46 -14.50 -21.33
C MET A 1 -14.66 -13.40 -20.31
N LEU A 2 -15.51 -12.42 -20.60
CA LEU A 2 -15.87 -11.36 -19.66
C LEU A 2 -16.84 -11.98 -18.65
N ILE A 3 -16.55 -11.83 -17.36
CA ILE A 3 -17.38 -12.38 -16.28
C ILE A 3 -18.67 -11.55 -16.23
N GLU A 4 -19.83 -12.19 -16.31
CA GLU A 4 -21.13 -11.51 -16.24
C GLU A 4 -21.25 -10.76 -14.91
N GLY A 5 -21.36 -9.42 -14.98
CA GLY A 5 -21.57 -8.55 -13.81
C GLY A 5 -20.55 -7.42 -13.62
N GLU A 6 -19.46 -7.37 -14.40
CA GLU A 6 -18.49 -6.28 -14.29
C GLU A 6 -19.04 -4.95 -14.84
N LYS A 7 -19.32 -4.03 -13.93
CA LYS A 7 -19.63 -2.64 -14.26
C LYS A 7 -18.32 -1.96 -14.69
N MET A 8 -18.16 -1.76 -15.99
CA MET A 8 -17.03 -1.00 -16.54
C MET A 8 -17.02 0.41 -15.93
N VAL A 9 -15.88 0.83 -15.39
CA VAL A 9 -15.68 2.20 -14.88
C VAL A 9 -15.03 3.07 -15.94
N ALA A 10 -15.35 4.36 -15.95
CA ALA A 10 -14.70 5.30 -16.86
C ALA A 10 -13.24 5.53 -16.41
N TYR A 11 -12.35 5.80 -17.38
CA TYR A 11 -10.95 6.14 -17.07
C TYR A 11 -10.82 7.35 -16.11
N GLU A 12 -11.75 8.29 -16.20
CA GLU A 12 -11.80 9.45 -15.29
C GLU A 12 -12.10 9.06 -13.83
N GLU A 13 -12.72 7.90 -13.58
CA GLU A 13 -12.87 7.37 -12.22
C GLU A 13 -11.54 6.83 -11.69
N PHE A 14 -10.76 6.14 -12.53
CA PHE A 14 -9.42 5.68 -12.16
C PHE A 14 -8.48 6.85 -11.83
N LYS A 15 -8.52 7.92 -12.63
CA LYS A 15 -7.70 9.13 -12.40
C LYS A 15 -7.98 9.85 -11.08
N LYS A 16 -9.13 9.60 -10.44
CA LYS A 16 -9.43 10.14 -9.11
C LYS A 16 -8.55 9.50 -8.04
N LEU A 17 -8.01 8.31 -8.26
CA LEU A 17 -7.08 7.66 -7.36
C LEU A 17 -5.66 8.17 -7.61
N GLU A 18 -5.04 8.72 -6.58
CA GLU A 18 -3.64 9.14 -6.64
C GLU A 18 -2.74 7.95 -6.25
N LEU A 19 -2.40 7.13 -7.23
CA LEU A 19 -1.49 6.00 -7.03
C LEU A 19 -0.03 6.48 -7.13
N LYS A 20 0.77 6.18 -6.11
CA LYS A 20 2.20 6.55 -6.06
C LYS A 20 3.08 5.36 -5.70
N VAL A 21 4.31 5.37 -6.21
CA VAL A 21 5.38 4.50 -5.71
C VAL A 21 6.00 5.14 -4.47
N ALA A 22 5.88 4.46 -3.33
CA ALA A 22 6.46 4.87 -2.05
C ALA A 22 7.63 3.96 -1.66
N LYS A 23 8.52 4.44 -0.80
CA LYS A 23 9.59 3.63 -0.19
C LYS A 23 9.31 3.43 1.30
N ILE A 24 9.37 2.19 1.78
CA ILE A 24 9.19 1.89 3.21
C ILE A 24 10.45 2.33 3.97
N GLN A 25 10.28 3.23 4.95
CA GLN A 25 11.37 3.79 5.76
C GLN A 25 11.42 3.19 7.16
N GLU A 26 10.27 2.88 7.74
CA GLU A 26 10.16 2.29 9.08
C GLU A 26 9.04 1.25 9.10
N VAL A 27 9.24 0.17 9.86
CA VAL A 27 8.28 -0.92 10.03
C VAL A 27 8.16 -1.21 11.52
N SER A 28 6.95 -1.17 12.05
CA SER A 28 6.68 -1.49 13.46
C SER A 28 5.44 -2.36 13.58
N ALA A 29 5.46 -3.33 14.49
CA ALA A 29 4.29 -4.15 14.76
C ALA A 29 3.15 -3.29 15.30
N HIS A 30 1.93 -3.52 14.82
CA HIS A 30 0.78 -2.80 15.34
C HIS A 30 0.53 -3.18 16.81
N PRO A 31 0.36 -2.21 17.73
CA PRO A 31 0.32 -2.47 19.18
C PRO A 31 -0.86 -3.35 19.59
N ASN A 32 -1.98 -3.24 18.87
CA ASN A 32 -3.24 -3.93 19.18
C ASN A 32 -3.68 -4.94 18.10
N ALA A 33 -2.77 -5.39 17.22
CA ALA A 33 -3.14 -6.32 16.14
C ALA A 33 -1.96 -7.15 15.62
N ASP A 34 -2.06 -8.48 15.72
CA ASP A 34 -0.94 -9.38 15.41
C ASP A 34 -0.63 -9.51 13.92
N ARG A 35 -1.61 -9.22 13.06
CA ARG A 35 -1.49 -9.36 11.60
C ARG A 35 -1.14 -8.05 10.87
N LEU A 36 -1.01 -6.95 11.61
CA LEU A 36 -0.82 -5.63 11.04
C LEU A 36 0.58 -5.09 11.35
N TYR A 37 1.14 -4.38 10.37
CA TYR A 37 2.26 -3.47 10.56
C TYR A 37 1.78 -2.03 10.47
N VAL A 38 2.44 -1.16 11.24
CA VAL A 38 2.42 0.29 11.06
C VAL A 38 3.69 0.66 10.31
N LEU A 39 3.51 1.17 9.10
CA LEU A 39 4.59 1.50 8.18
C LEU A 39 4.71 3.01 8.06
N LYS A 40 5.94 3.52 8.08
CA LYS A 40 6.25 4.87 7.63
C LYS A 40 6.76 4.79 6.21
N ILE A 41 6.08 5.46 5.30
CA ILE A 41 6.40 5.47 3.88
C ILE A 41 6.87 6.85 3.44
N ASP A 42 7.84 6.87 2.55
CA ASP A 42 8.33 8.06 1.85
C ASP A 42 7.68 8.14 0.47
N LEU A 43 7.06 9.28 0.17
CA LEU A 43 6.40 9.59 -1.08
C LEU A 43 7.21 10.61 -1.92
N GLY A 44 8.44 10.94 -1.49
CA GLY A 44 9.36 11.85 -2.15
C GLY A 44 9.13 13.32 -1.79
N ASP A 45 7.87 13.74 -1.68
CA ASP A 45 7.46 15.08 -1.24
C ASP A 45 7.08 15.14 0.25
N CYS A 46 6.58 14.03 0.79
CA CYS A 46 6.15 13.91 2.17
C CYS A 46 6.34 12.47 2.69
N GLN A 47 6.15 12.30 3.99
CA GLN A 47 6.08 10.98 4.63
C GLN A 47 4.67 10.78 5.19
N LYS A 48 4.19 9.54 5.15
CA LYS A 48 2.90 9.15 5.71
C LYS A 48 3.00 7.89 6.54
N GLN A 49 2.09 7.75 7.49
CA GLN A 49 1.86 6.50 8.19
C GLN A 49 0.75 5.72 7.52
N ILE A 50 0.97 4.44 7.24
CA ILE A 50 -0.07 3.52 6.79
C ILE A 50 -0.07 2.26 7.65
N VAL A 51 -1.24 1.65 7.80
CA VAL A 51 -1.40 0.37 8.47
C VAL A 51 -1.65 -0.70 7.41
N ALA A 52 -0.80 -1.73 7.38
CA ALA A 52 -0.84 -2.78 6.36
C ALA A 52 -0.97 -4.17 6.97
N GLY A 53 -1.92 -4.96 6.47
CA GLY A 53 -2.20 -6.32 6.94
C GLY A 53 -1.30 -7.40 6.36
N ILE A 54 0.00 -7.15 6.27
CA ILE A 54 0.96 -7.99 5.53
C ILE A 54 1.93 -8.76 6.44
N ARG A 55 1.76 -8.68 7.76
CA ARG A 55 2.70 -9.25 8.75
C ARG A 55 2.78 -10.77 8.75
N ASN A 56 1.77 -11.45 8.21
CA ASN A 56 1.79 -12.91 8.06
C ASN A 56 2.66 -13.38 6.88
N SER A 57 3.04 -12.49 5.97
CA SER A 57 3.76 -12.84 4.73
C SER A 57 5.17 -12.26 4.66
N TYR A 58 5.48 -11.25 5.48
CA TYR A 58 6.76 -10.55 5.45
C TYR A 58 7.28 -10.27 6.85
N THR A 59 8.59 -10.34 7.01
CA THR A 59 9.30 -9.79 8.17
C THR A 59 9.50 -8.28 8.02
N SER A 60 9.93 -7.61 9.10
CA SER A 60 10.24 -6.17 9.04
C SER A 60 11.43 -5.90 8.11
N GLU A 61 12.40 -6.82 8.11
CA GLU A 61 13.62 -6.78 7.29
C GLU A 61 13.32 -6.95 5.80
N ASP A 62 12.35 -7.78 5.45
CA ASP A 62 11.92 -7.97 4.06
C ASP A 62 11.33 -6.69 3.44
N LEU A 63 10.73 -5.84 4.29
CA LEU A 63 9.97 -4.65 3.89
C LEU A 63 10.83 -3.39 3.87
N LEU A 64 11.82 -3.27 4.75
CA LEU A 64 12.61 -2.06 4.89
C LEU A 64 13.31 -1.69 3.57
N GLY A 65 13.11 -0.45 3.12
CA GLY A 65 13.69 0.07 1.89
C GLY A 65 13.04 -0.41 0.59
N LYS A 66 12.02 -1.27 0.65
CA LYS A 66 11.29 -1.73 -0.56
C LYS A 66 10.41 -0.63 -1.14
N GLN A 67 10.26 -0.67 -2.46
CA GLN A 67 9.30 0.16 -3.18
C GLN A 67 7.95 -0.54 -3.26
N VAL A 68 6.88 0.18 -2.96
CA VAL A 68 5.51 -0.32 -2.94
C VAL A 68 4.57 0.67 -3.63
N VAL A 69 3.49 0.19 -4.22
CA VAL A 69 2.43 1.06 -4.74
C VAL A 69 1.41 1.33 -3.65
N VAL A 70 1.05 2.59 -3.48
CA VAL A 70 0.05 3.02 -2.50
C VAL A 70 -1.02 3.91 -3.14
N VAL A 71 -2.22 3.90 -2.58
CA VAL A 71 -3.22 4.94 -2.79
C VAL A 71 -2.94 6.09 -1.82
N ASN A 72 -2.56 7.24 -2.35
CA ASN A 72 -2.09 8.39 -1.57
C ASN A 72 -3.21 9.32 -1.10
N ASN A 73 -4.37 9.31 -1.75
CA ASN A 73 -5.44 10.28 -1.51
C ASN A 73 -6.74 9.65 -0.96
N LEU A 74 -6.62 8.51 -0.24
CA LEU A 74 -7.74 8.00 0.56
C LEU A 74 -7.93 8.86 1.80
N GLU A 75 -9.18 8.99 2.22
CA GLU A 75 -9.51 9.53 3.55
C GLU A 75 -8.81 8.70 4.64
N PRO A 76 -8.21 9.33 5.65
CA PRO A 76 -7.59 8.60 6.75
C PRO A 76 -8.59 7.69 7.46
N ALA A 77 -8.14 6.48 7.80
CA ALA A 77 -8.93 5.51 8.55
C ALA A 77 -8.24 5.15 9.86
N VAL A 78 -8.99 5.07 10.96
CA VAL A 78 -8.46 4.61 12.25
C VAL A 78 -8.66 3.10 12.37
N ILE A 79 -7.56 2.35 12.37
CA ILE A 79 -7.54 0.90 12.50
C ILE A 79 -7.06 0.56 13.91
N ARG A 80 -7.98 0.10 14.77
CA ARG A 80 -7.65 -0.35 16.15
C ARG A 80 -6.82 0.67 16.96
N GLY A 81 -7.16 1.94 16.80
CA GLY A 81 -6.53 3.08 17.50
C GLY A 81 -5.32 3.69 16.79
N VAL A 82 -4.91 3.17 15.63
CA VAL A 82 -3.82 3.73 14.83
C VAL A 82 -4.35 4.30 13.52
N GLU A 83 -4.00 5.54 13.21
CA GLU A 83 -4.39 6.19 11.95
C GLU A 83 -3.59 5.64 10.76
N SER A 84 -4.30 5.34 9.66
CA SER A 84 -3.74 4.96 8.37
C SER A 84 -4.11 6.03 7.34
N GLN A 85 -3.11 6.67 6.74
CA GLN A 85 -3.27 7.80 5.82
C GLN A 85 -3.12 7.39 4.34
N GLY A 86 -3.42 6.13 4.05
CA GLY A 86 -3.28 5.53 2.73
C GLY A 86 -3.45 4.02 2.78
N MET A 87 -3.29 3.40 1.62
CA MET A 87 -3.41 1.95 1.46
C MET A 87 -2.31 1.43 0.54
N LEU A 88 -1.54 0.46 1.03
CA LEU A 88 -0.64 -0.33 0.19
C LEU A 88 -1.44 -1.30 -0.67
N LEU A 89 -1.11 -1.39 -1.95
CA LEU A 89 -1.72 -2.33 -2.87
C LEU A 89 -0.98 -3.68 -2.82
N ALA A 90 -1.75 -4.76 -2.73
CA ALA A 90 -1.25 -6.12 -2.73
C ALA A 90 -2.25 -7.07 -3.38
N ALA A 91 -1.74 -8.14 -3.97
CA ALA A 91 -2.51 -9.32 -4.32
C ALA A 91 -2.54 -10.29 -3.13
N ALA A 92 -3.62 -11.03 -2.97
CA ALA A 92 -3.73 -12.10 -1.99
C ALA A 92 -4.19 -13.39 -2.70
N ASP A 93 -3.50 -14.48 -2.43
CA ASP A 93 -3.81 -15.81 -2.97
C ASP A 93 -3.57 -16.91 -1.90
N GLU A 94 -3.63 -18.17 -2.33
CA GLU A 94 -3.38 -19.33 -1.45
C GLU A 94 -1.97 -19.36 -0.85
N LYS A 95 -1.01 -18.64 -1.43
CA LYS A 95 0.39 -18.55 -0.97
C LYS A 95 0.62 -17.39 -0.01
N GLY A 96 -0.34 -16.47 0.12
CA GLY A 96 -0.29 -15.35 1.04
C GLY A 96 -0.47 -14.01 0.35
N ILE A 97 0.20 -12.98 0.87
CA ILE A 97 0.07 -11.61 0.37
C ILE A 97 1.33 -11.23 -0.40
N ALA A 98 1.14 -10.70 -1.61
CA ALA A 98 2.19 -10.17 -2.45
C ALA A 98 1.95 -8.67 -2.72
N PHE A 99 2.75 -7.80 -2.12
CA PHE A 99 2.61 -6.36 -2.39
C PHE A 99 3.00 -6.02 -3.83
N ILE A 100 2.35 -4.99 -4.39
CA ILE A 100 2.64 -4.51 -5.74
C ILE A 100 3.83 -3.55 -5.69
N SER A 101 4.81 -3.80 -6.54
CA SER A 101 6.01 -2.97 -6.69
C SER A 101 6.37 -2.80 -8.17
N PRO A 102 7.07 -1.71 -8.54
CA PRO A 102 7.55 -1.56 -9.91
C PRO A 102 8.63 -2.63 -10.22
N GLN A 103 8.65 -3.13 -11.46
CA GLN A 103 9.62 -4.15 -11.91
C GLN A 103 11.10 -3.70 -11.77
N ARG A 104 11.33 -2.39 -11.80
CA ARG A 104 12.63 -1.76 -11.60
C ARG A 104 12.50 -0.66 -10.56
N GLU A 105 13.62 -0.23 -9.99
CA GLU A 105 13.62 0.96 -9.16
C GLU A 105 13.22 2.19 -9.98
N VAL A 106 12.33 3.00 -9.41
CA VAL A 106 11.89 4.27 -9.98
C VAL A 106 12.07 5.39 -8.96
N LYS A 107 11.90 6.64 -9.38
CA LYS A 107 11.94 7.77 -8.46
C LYS A 107 10.81 7.63 -7.43
N VAL A 108 11.13 7.73 -6.14
CA VAL A 108 10.13 7.76 -5.06
C VAL A 108 9.15 8.91 -5.31
N GLY A 109 7.85 8.65 -5.13
CA GLY A 109 6.77 9.59 -5.45
C GLY A 109 6.28 9.55 -6.90
N SER A 110 6.83 8.67 -7.75
CA SER A 110 6.35 8.53 -9.13
C SER A 110 4.89 8.11 -9.16
N LEU A 111 4.09 8.77 -10.00
CA LEU A 111 2.69 8.42 -10.24
C LEU A 111 2.59 7.10 -11.01
N VAL A 112 1.64 6.26 -10.61
CA VAL A 112 1.22 5.06 -11.34
C VAL A 112 0.00 5.41 -12.18
N LYS A 113 -0.01 4.98 -13.44
CA LYS A 113 -1.01 5.35 -14.45
C LYS A 113 -1.26 4.22 -15.44
#